data_AF-A0A7V2EHP4-F1
#
_entry.id   AF-A0A7V2EHP4-F1
#
_cell.length_a   1.000
_cell.length_b   1.000
_cell.length_c   1.000
_cell.angle_alpha   90.00
_cell.angle_beta   90.00
_cell.angle_gamma   90.00
#
_symmetry.space_group_name_H-M   'P 1'
#
loop_
_entity.id
_entity.type
_entity.pdbx_description
1 polymer ?
#
loop_
_entity_poly.entity_id
_entity_poly.type
_entity_poly.pdbx_seq_one_letter_code
_entity_poly.pdbx_strand_id
1 'polypeptide(L)'
;MLDGIEAAYKITGNCCIWIADRGYDNKKVLDCLLDGKREFVIRVKIDPNTSRYIRDKRGKNKRLSTLAWNTKIRYNLSDYGGRGRIKFGFSSPITLPHRDEPLWIVVYMHVGTEGKEYKEPVAVLTDIPVQTPDDAAQIVRHYISRWSGCEDPIRFLKQTFRIEKFLIDGMPAIRAWFFFISLAFSILFKIECWGKILEWMIKLSQPFGKDVKFKYYRIIRGLKEFLYLFPLSPLPLPRPT
;
A
#
# COMPACT_ATOMS: atom_id res chain seq x y z
N MET A 1 2.88 15.81 5.94
CA MET A 1 3.27 14.39 5.76
C MET A 1 3.50 13.73 7.12
N LEU A 2 4.44 14.24 7.93
CA LEU A 2 4.70 13.72 9.28
C LEU A 2 3.44 13.73 10.17
N ASP A 3 2.67 14.81 10.14
CA ASP A 3 1.39 14.89 10.88
C ASP A 3 0.39 13.79 10.48
N GLY A 4 0.43 13.35 9.21
CA GLY A 4 -0.41 12.26 8.72
C GLY A 4 0.06 10.90 9.24
N ILE A 5 1.37 10.71 9.38
CA ILE A 5 1.96 9.51 10.01
C ILE A 5 1.54 9.50 11.49
N GLU A 6 1.75 10.61 12.21
CA GLU A 6 1.37 10.73 13.62
C GLU A 6 -0.12 10.46 13.85
N ALA A 7 -0.99 11.06 13.02
CA ALA A 7 -2.43 10.83 13.11
C ALA A 7 -2.80 9.36 12.89
N ALA A 8 -2.19 8.69 11.91
CA ALA A 8 -2.44 7.28 11.64
C ALA A 8 -2.05 6.40 12.85
N TYR A 9 -0.85 6.61 13.39
CA TYR A 9 -0.34 5.88 14.55
C TYR A 9 -1.15 6.14 15.83
N LYS A 10 -1.66 7.37 16.00
CA LYS A 10 -2.58 7.70 17.11
C LYS A 10 -3.90 6.94 17.01
N ILE A 11 -4.45 6.80 15.80
CA ILE A 11 -5.72 6.10 15.57
C ILE A 11 -5.55 4.57 15.73
N THR A 12 -4.42 4.02 15.31
CA THR A 12 -4.12 2.58 15.39
C THR A 12 -3.56 2.14 16.73
N GLY A 13 -3.34 3.06 17.68
CA GLY A 13 -2.74 2.74 18.98
C GLY A 13 -1.29 2.25 18.88
N ASN A 14 -0.54 2.70 17.87
CA ASN A 14 0.77 2.19 17.47
C ASN A 14 0.84 0.71 17.06
N CYS A 15 -0.30 0.03 16.87
CA CYS A 15 -0.34 -1.37 16.45
C CYS A 15 -0.45 -1.49 14.93
N CYS A 16 0.54 -0.98 14.18
CA CYS A 16 0.57 -1.11 12.72
C CYS A 16 1.98 -1.03 12.13
N ILE A 17 2.16 -1.70 10.98
CA ILE A 17 3.37 -1.62 10.15
C ILE A 17 3.17 -0.56 9.07
N TRP A 18 4.06 0.43 8.98
CA TRP A 18 4.02 1.45 7.95
C TRP A 18 4.62 0.96 6.63
N ILE A 19 3.79 0.81 5.59
CA ILE A 19 4.24 0.33 4.27
C ILE A 19 4.23 1.48 3.27
N ALA A 20 5.37 1.78 2.63
CA ALA A 20 5.45 2.90 1.67
C ALA A 20 6.42 2.67 0.49
N ASP A 21 6.17 3.36 -0.62
CA ASP A 21 7.04 3.33 -1.81
C ASP A 21 8.22 4.32 -1.68
N ARG A 22 9.13 4.31 -2.64
CA ARG A 22 10.38 5.09 -2.73
C ARG A 22 10.27 6.60 -2.49
N GLY A 23 9.08 7.19 -2.65
CA GLY A 23 8.85 8.61 -2.32
C GLY A 23 8.97 8.92 -0.82
N TYR A 24 8.84 7.90 0.03
CA TYR A 24 8.93 8.01 1.49
C TYR A 24 10.30 7.62 2.04
N ASP A 25 11.23 7.17 1.19
CA ASP A 25 12.62 6.90 1.56
C ASP A 25 13.42 8.22 1.72
N ASN A 26 13.10 8.99 2.76
CA ASN A 26 13.81 10.21 3.12
C ASN A 26 14.15 10.25 4.62
N LYS A 27 15.15 11.05 4.97
CA LYS A 27 15.66 11.15 6.35
C LYS A 27 14.56 11.49 7.37
N LYS A 28 13.72 12.48 7.08
CA LYS A 28 12.68 12.94 8.02
C LYS A 28 11.66 11.85 8.35
N VAL A 29 11.24 11.08 7.35
CA VAL A 29 10.29 9.98 7.54
C VAL A 29 10.93 8.84 8.32
N LEU A 30 12.15 8.44 7.96
CA LEU A 30 12.85 7.36 8.67
C LEU A 30 13.13 7.74 10.13
N ASP A 31 13.62 8.96 10.39
CA ASP A 31 13.88 9.44 11.74
C ASP A 31 12.56 9.47 12.57
N CYS A 32 11.46 9.97 12.00
CA CYS A 32 10.15 9.96 12.67
C CYS A 32 9.65 8.55 13.03
N LEU A 33 9.82 7.57 12.15
CA LEU A 33 9.43 6.19 12.42
C LEU A 33 10.33 5.55 13.48
N LEU A 34 11.64 5.77 13.40
CA LEU A 34 12.62 5.21 14.33
C LEU A 34 12.51 5.84 15.73
N ASP A 35 12.34 7.15 15.83
CA ASP A 35 12.14 7.86 17.10
C ASP A 35 10.86 7.37 17.80
N GLY A 36 9.82 7.08 17.01
CA GLY A 36 8.58 6.49 17.50
C GLY A 36 8.64 4.99 17.79
N LYS A 37 9.76 4.30 17.50
CA LYS A 37 9.91 2.83 17.55
C LYS A 37 8.80 2.11 16.76
N ARG A 38 8.53 2.61 15.56
CA ARG A 38 7.41 2.16 14.72
C ARG A 38 7.91 1.26 13.61
N GLU A 39 7.33 0.07 13.55
CA GLU A 39 7.62 -0.90 12.50
C GLU A 39 7.27 -0.36 11.12
N PHE A 40 8.18 -0.52 10.16
CA PHE A 40 7.99 -0.05 8.80
C PHE A 40 8.61 -0.97 7.75
N VAL A 41 8.09 -0.85 6.52
CA VAL A 41 8.52 -1.55 5.32
C VAL A 41 8.49 -0.55 4.16
N ILE A 42 9.63 0.08 3.88
CA ILE A 42 9.74 1.17 2.90
C ILE A 42 10.58 0.70 1.71
N ARG A 43 10.02 0.77 0.49
CA ARG A 43 10.82 0.54 -0.72
C ARG A 43 11.84 1.64 -0.90
N VAL A 44 13.05 1.25 -1.26
CA VAL A 44 14.16 2.16 -1.50
C VAL A 44 14.53 2.18 -2.97
N LYS A 45 15.08 3.30 -3.43
CA LYS A 45 15.54 3.43 -4.83
C LYS A 45 16.90 2.76 -4.98
N ILE A 46 17.01 1.77 -5.86
CA ILE A 46 18.29 1.14 -6.21
C ILE A 46 18.96 1.95 -7.32
N ASP A 47 19.51 3.11 -6.95
CA ASP A 47 20.18 4.02 -7.89
C ASP A 47 21.61 4.32 -7.39
N PRO A 48 22.65 3.98 -8.17
CA PRO A 48 24.05 4.23 -7.78
C PRO A 48 24.36 5.69 -7.44
N ASN A 49 23.68 6.64 -8.08
CA ASN A 49 23.97 8.07 -7.95
C ASN A 49 23.20 8.70 -6.78
N THR A 50 21.95 8.28 -6.57
CA THR A 50 21.04 8.92 -5.59
C THR A 50 20.81 8.12 -4.31
N SER A 51 21.25 6.86 -4.25
CA SER A 51 21.09 6.03 -3.04
C SER A 51 21.86 6.58 -1.84
N ARG A 52 21.22 6.49 -0.67
CA ARG A 52 21.78 6.87 0.63
C ARG A 52 23.00 6.01 1.01
N TYR A 53 23.83 6.58 1.89
CA TYR A 53 24.87 5.82 2.57
C TYR A 53 24.28 5.04 3.76
N ILE A 54 24.87 3.87 4.02
CA ILE A 54 24.61 2.98 5.15
C ILE A 54 25.95 2.51 5.73
N ARG A 55 25.94 2.09 7.00
CA ARG A 55 27.05 1.37 7.62
C ARG A 55 26.74 -0.12 7.61
N ASP A 56 27.66 -0.92 7.08
CA ASP A 56 27.52 -2.38 7.17
C ASP A 56 27.84 -2.89 8.58
N LYS A 57 27.66 -4.20 8.81
CA LYS A 57 27.97 -4.85 10.09
C LYS A 57 29.42 -4.67 10.58
N ARG A 58 30.34 -4.21 9.73
CA ARG A 58 31.75 -3.91 10.07
C ARG A 58 31.97 -2.41 10.28
N GLY A 59 30.91 -1.60 10.32
CA GLY A 59 30.96 -0.15 10.44
C GLY A 59 31.43 0.57 9.17
N LYS A 60 31.57 -0.13 8.03
CA LYS A 60 32.06 0.50 6.79
C LYS A 60 30.92 1.21 6.06
N ASN A 61 31.17 2.46 5.67
CA ASN A 61 30.26 3.23 4.84
C ASN A 61 30.17 2.64 3.44
N LYS A 62 28.96 2.34 2.99
CA LYS A 62 28.63 1.84 1.65
C LYS A 62 27.38 2.53 1.13
N ARG A 63 27.20 2.55 -0.18
CA ARG A 63 25.91 2.93 -0.76
C ARG A 63 24.91 1.81 -0.58
N LEU A 64 23.67 2.17 -0.25
CA LEU A 64 22.56 1.23 -0.11
C LEU A 64 22.34 0.43 -1.40
N SER A 65 22.43 1.08 -2.57
CA SER A 65 22.30 0.43 -3.87
C SER A 65 23.34 -0.67 -4.08
N THR A 66 24.59 -0.43 -3.69
CA THR A 66 25.67 -1.43 -3.77
C THR A 66 25.38 -2.64 -2.91
N LEU A 67 24.81 -2.45 -1.72
CA LEU A 67 24.39 -3.57 -0.88
C LEU A 67 23.22 -4.32 -1.49
N ALA A 68 22.20 -3.61 -2.00
CA ALA A 68 21.04 -4.21 -2.63
C ALA A 68 21.43 -5.06 -3.86
N TRP A 69 22.29 -4.56 -4.74
CA TRP A 69 22.79 -5.30 -5.91
C TRP A 69 23.62 -6.53 -5.53
N ASN A 70 24.39 -6.46 -4.45
CA ASN A 70 25.21 -7.58 -3.97
C ASN A 70 24.44 -8.56 -3.06
N THR A 71 23.17 -8.28 -2.76
CA THR A 71 22.35 -9.16 -1.92
C THR A 71 22.04 -10.44 -2.68
N LYS A 72 22.42 -11.59 -2.10
CA LYS A 72 22.24 -12.89 -2.75
C LYS A 72 20.77 -13.31 -2.70
N ILE A 73 20.14 -13.35 -3.86
CA ILE A 73 18.75 -13.80 -4.04
C ILE A 73 18.75 -15.32 -4.18
N ARG A 74 18.22 -16.04 -3.20
CA ARG A 74 18.35 -17.50 -3.06
C ARG A 74 17.05 -18.23 -2.74
N TYR A 75 16.06 -17.50 -2.24
CA TYR A 75 14.82 -18.07 -1.74
C TYR A 75 13.67 -17.82 -2.70
N ASN A 76 12.66 -18.67 -2.64
CA ASN A 76 11.49 -18.59 -3.52
C ASN A 76 10.23 -18.42 -2.68
N LEU A 77 9.33 -17.58 -3.16
CA LEU A 77 8.00 -17.33 -2.62
C LEU A 77 6.98 -17.47 -3.76
N SER A 78 5.84 -18.10 -3.50
CA SER A 78 4.74 -18.14 -4.47
C SER A 78 4.12 -16.74 -4.62
N ASP A 79 3.89 -16.32 -5.87
CA ASP A 79 3.28 -15.01 -6.12
C ASP A 79 1.78 -15.01 -5.77
N TYR A 80 1.32 -13.93 -5.13
CA TYR A 80 -0.07 -13.71 -4.74
C TYR A 80 -0.90 -13.38 -5.99
N GLY A 81 -1.25 -14.39 -6.77
CA GLY A 81 -2.07 -14.24 -7.97
C GLY A 81 -1.84 -15.28 -9.07
N GLY A 82 -0.98 -16.28 -8.82
CA GLY A 82 -0.73 -17.36 -9.79
C GLY A 82 0.05 -16.93 -11.03
N ARG A 83 0.68 -15.74 -11.02
CA ARG A 83 1.38 -15.16 -12.18
C ARG A 83 2.88 -15.46 -12.24
N GLY A 84 3.41 -16.24 -11.31
CA GLY A 84 4.83 -16.60 -11.30
C GLY A 84 5.37 -16.94 -9.92
N ARG A 85 6.69 -16.81 -9.78
CA ARG A 85 7.41 -17.00 -8.51
C ARG A 85 8.15 -15.70 -8.17
N ILE A 86 8.24 -15.38 -6.90
CA ILE A 86 9.08 -14.30 -6.41
C ILE A 86 10.36 -14.93 -5.88
N LYS A 87 11.50 -14.46 -6.36
CA LYS A 87 12.79 -14.78 -5.73
C LYS A 87 13.17 -13.66 -4.79
N PHE A 88 13.76 -13.98 -3.65
CA PHE A 88 14.21 -12.97 -2.69
C PHE A 88 15.50 -13.36 -1.95
N GLY A 89 16.10 -12.37 -1.31
CA GLY A 89 17.25 -12.46 -0.43
C GLY A 89 17.25 -11.29 0.55
N PHE A 90 18.08 -11.37 1.58
CA PHE A 90 18.16 -10.34 2.61
C PHE A 90 19.60 -10.08 3.03
N SER A 91 19.88 -8.88 3.52
CA SER A 91 21.19 -8.48 4.00
C SER A 91 21.41 -8.85 5.47
N SER A 92 22.67 -8.83 5.92
CA SER A 92 22.97 -8.69 7.34
C SER A 92 22.46 -7.34 7.86
N PRO A 93 22.34 -7.15 9.19
CA PRO A 93 21.99 -5.86 9.77
C PRO A 93 22.91 -4.74 9.27
N ILE A 94 22.31 -3.59 9.02
CA ILE A 94 22.95 -2.33 8.66
C ILE A 94 22.49 -1.23 9.59
N THR A 95 23.18 -0.09 9.61
CA THR A 95 22.70 1.10 10.31
C THR A 95 22.78 2.32 9.40
N LEU A 96 22.05 3.38 9.75
CA LEU A 96 22.21 4.66 9.06
C LEU A 96 23.52 5.34 9.56
N PRO A 97 24.15 6.23 8.77
CA PRO A 97 25.37 6.89 9.22
C PRO A 97 25.20 7.72 10.50
N HIS A 98 24.00 8.24 10.73
CA HIS A 98 23.66 9.10 11.87
C HIS A 98 22.87 8.39 12.98
N ARG A 99 22.71 7.06 12.91
CA ARG A 99 21.90 6.27 13.84
C ARG A 99 22.49 4.88 14.05
N ASP A 100 22.31 4.31 15.24
CA ASP A 100 22.87 3.00 15.59
C ASP A 100 21.81 1.88 15.61
N GLU A 101 20.53 2.21 15.47
CA GLU A 101 19.47 1.21 15.36
C GLU A 101 19.69 0.30 14.13
N PRO A 102 19.59 -1.03 14.30
CA PRO A 102 19.77 -1.96 13.20
C PRO A 102 18.56 -1.90 12.25
N LEU A 103 18.86 -1.95 10.96
CA LEU A 103 17.92 -2.05 9.86
C LEU A 103 18.29 -3.22 8.95
N TRP A 104 17.33 -3.69 8.18
CA TRP A 104 17.51 -4.79 7.23
C TRP A 104 17.06 -4.37 5.84
N ILE A 105 17.73 -4.93 4.83
CA ILE A 105 17.32 -4.81 3.44
C ILE A 105 16.87 -6.19 2.96
N VAL A 106 15.66 -6.23 2.41
CA VAL A 106 15.14 -7.38 1.67
C VAL A 106 15.05 -7.01 0.20
N VAL A 107 15.66 -7.83 -0.65
CA VAL A 107 15.67 -7.65 -2.11
C VAL A 107 14.86 -8.77 -2.73
N TYR A 108 13.92 -8.44 -3.60
CA TYR A 108 13.11 -9.42 -4.30
C TYR A 108 12.91 -9.06 -5.77
N MET A 109 12.59 -10.06 -6.58
CA MET A 109 12.32 -9.93 -8.00
C MET A 109 11.19 -10.88 -8.41
N HIS A 110 10.38 -10.45 -9.37
CA HIS A 110 9.37 -11.32 -9.97
C HIS A 110 9.99 -12.12 -11.12
N VAL A 111 9.85 -13.44 -11.05
CA VAL A 111 10.20 -14.37 -12.12
C VAL A 111 8.91 -14.72 -12.85
N GLY A 112 8.84 -14.38 -14.14
CA GLY A 112 7.69 -14.69 -14.98
C GLY A 112 7.49 -16.19 -15.15
N THR A 113 6.33 -16.57 -15.68
CA THR A 113 5.95 -17.97 -15.94
C THR A 113 6.87 -18.69 -16.94
N GLU A 114 7.55 -17.96 -17.82
CA GLU A 114 8.55 -18.50 -18.77
C GLU A 114 9.98 -18.52 -18.21
N GLY A 115 10.18 -18.31 -16.91
CA GLY A 115 11.51 -18.28 -16.28
C GLY A 115 12.35 -17.04 -16.60
N LYS A 116 11.86 -16.13 -17.45
CA LYS A 116 12.48 -14.83 -17.72
C LYS A 116 12.30 -13.89 -16.50
N GLU A 117 13.42 -13.33 -16.04
CA GLU A 117 13.46 -12.33 -14.98
C GLU A 117 13.03 -10.97 -15.58
N TYR A 118 11.76 -10.61 -15.41
CA TYR A 118 11.15 -9.53 -16.20
C TYR A 118 11.34 -8.12 -15.60
N LYS A 119 11.99 -7.96 -14.43
CA LYS A 119 12.10 -6.65 -13.76
C LYS A 119 13.39 -6.50 -12.96
N GLU A 120 13.88 -5.27 -12.91
CA GLU A 120 14.89 -4.84 -11.95
C GLU A 120 14.51 -5.27 -10.52
N PRO A 121 15.48 -5.67 -9.69
CA PRO A 121 15.21 -6.04 -8.31
C PRO A 121 14.56 -4.88 -7.55
N VAL A 122 13.65 -5.22 -6.65
CA VAL A 122 13.04 -4.29 -5.70
C VAL A 122 13.73 -4.48 -4.36
N ALA A 123 14.23 -3.40 -3.77
CA ALA A 123 14.79 -3.40 -2.43
C ALA A 123 13.83 -2.70 -1.46
N VAL A 124 13.71 -3.28 -0.27
CA VAL A 124 12.84 -2.79 0.80
C VAL A 124 13.68 -2.70 2.07
N LEU A 125 13.60 -1.54 2.74
CA LEU A 125 14.24 -1.24 4.01
C LEU A 125 13.22 -1.41 5.13
N THR A 126 13.62 -2.03 6.23
CA THR A 126 12.77 -2.27 7.39
C THR A 126 13.59 -2.24 8.68
N ASP A 127 12.94 -1.83 9.78
CA ASP A 127 13.44 -1.99 11.16
C ASP A 127 13.02 -3.33 11.79
N ILE A 128 12.12 -4.07 11.14
CA ILE A 128 11.71 -5.39 11.58
C ILE A 128 12.90 -6.35 11.41
N PRO A 129 13.33 -7.07 12.45
CA PRO A 129 14.46 -7.99 12.34
C PRO A 129 14.26 -9.07 11.28
N VAL A 130 15.26 -9.23 10.41
CA VAL A 130 15.27 -10.30 9.39
C VAL A 130 16.47 -11.21 9.64
N GLN A 131 16.20 -12.39 10.20
CA GLN A 131 17.23 -13.38 10.52
C GLN A 131 17.08 -14.65 9.67
N THR A 132 15.85 -14.97 9.30
CA THR A 132 15.48 -16.18 8.56
C THR A 132 14.89 -15.86 7.19
N PRO A 133 14.86 -16.84 6.27
CA PRO A 133 14.15 -16.71 5.01
C PRO A 133 12.65 -16.46 5.18
N ASP A 134 12.04 -17.00 6.25
CA ASP A 134 10.62 -16.81 6.54
C ASP A 134 10.32 -15.37 6.96
N ASP A 135 11.20 -14.75 7.76
CA ASP A 135 11.10 -13.32 8.10
C ASP A 135 11.15 -12.47 6.83
N ALA A 136 12.14 -12.72 5.97
CA ALA A 136 12.28 -12.00 4.71
C ALA A 136 11.06 -12.21 3.79
N ALA A 137 10.50 -13.42 3.76
CA ALA A 137 9.27 -13.69 3.02
C ALA A 137 8.08 -12.89 3.56
N GLN A 138 7.97 -12.70 4.88
CA GLN A 138 6.94 -11.84 5.48
C GLN A 138 7.10 -10.37 5.06
N ILE A 139 8.32 -9.83 5.09
CA ILE A 139 8.60 -8.45 4.63
C ILE A 139 8.20 -8.28 3.16
N VAL A 140 8.50 -9.25 2.30
CA VAL A 140 8.08 -9.25 0.90
C VAL A 140 6.55 -9.25 0.78
N ARG A 141 5.85 -10.08 1.57
CA ARG A 141 4.38 -10.11 1.59
C ARG A 141 3.77 -8.80 2.08
N HIS A 142 4.33 -8.18 3.12
CA HIS A 142 3.91 -6.86 3.60
C HIS A 142 4.07 -5.82 2.49
N TYR A 143 5.21 -5.77 1.82
CA TYR A 143 5.40 -4.79 0.76
C TYR A 143 4.48 -5.03 -0.45
N ILE A 144 4.22 -6.29 -0.82
CA ILE A 144 3.30 -6.63 -1.92
C ILE A 144 1.85 -6.30 -1.58
N SER A 145 1.43 -6.49 -0.32
CA SER A 145 0.05 -6.21 0.11
C SER A 145 -0.33 -4.73 -0.06
N ARG A 146 0.66 -3.82 -0.12
CA ARG A 146 0.50 -2.42 -0.51
C ARG A 146 -0.32 -2.24 -1.79
N TRP A 147 -0.18 -3.13 -2.78
CA TRP A 147 -0.95 -3.04 -4.03
C TRP A 147 -2.45 -3.12 -3.76
N SER A 148 -2.89 -4.19 -3.10
CA SER A 148 -4.31 -4.37 -2.75
C SER A 148 -4.79 -3.39 -1.67
N GLY A 149 -3.92 -2.99 -0.75
CA GLY A 149 -4.27 -2.07 0.35
C GLY A 149 -4.33 -0.60 -0.05
N CYS A 150 -3.58 -0.15 -1.06
CA CYS A 150 -3.52 1.26 -1.45
C CYS A 150 -3.89 1.50 -2.91
N GLU A 151 -3.33 0.71 -3.84
CA GLU A 151 -3.48 0.99 -5.26
C GLU A 151 -4.86 0.62 -5.80
N ASP A 152 -5.44 -0.50 -5.36
CA ASP A 152 -6.79 -0.88 -5.75
C ASP A 152 -7.85 0.14 -5.26
N PRO A 153 -7.83 0.61 -3.99
CA PRO A 153 -8.68 1.73 -3.55
C PRO A 153 -8.46 3.01 -4.35
N ILE A 154 -7.22 3.45 -4.56
CA ILE A 154 -6.93 4.68 -5.32
C ILE A 154 -7.43 4.54 -6.76
N ARG A 155 -7.21 3.40 -7.41
CA ARG A 155 -7.71 3.13 -8.76
C ARG A 155 -9.24 3.17 -8.80
N PHE A 156 -9.90 2.58 -7.80
CA PHE A 156 -11.34 2.67 -7.65
C PHE A 156 -11.83 4.11 -7.52
N LEU A 157 -11.20 4.92 -6.67
CA LEU A 157 -11.56 6.32 -6.54
C LEU A 157 -11.38 7.10 -7.86
N LYS A 158 -10.28 6.85 -8.58
CA LYS A 158 -10.01 7.46 -9.90
C LYS A 158 -11.05 7.08 -10.94
N GLN A 159 -11.43 5.80 -11.01
CA GLN A 159 -12.36 5.33 -12.03
C GLN A 159 -13.82 5.66 -11.69
N THR A 160 -14.23 5.46 -10.45
CA THR A 160 -15.63 5.56 -10.02
C THR A 160 -16.03 6.97 -9.65
N PHE A 161 -15.18 7.71 -8.93
CA PHE A 161 -15.45 9.10 -8.52
C PHE A 161 -14.76 10.14 -9.39
N ARG A 162 -13.96 9.72 -10.39
CA ARG A 162 -13.29 10.60 -11.34
C ARG A 162 -12.42 11.68 -10.65
N ILE A 163 -11.69 11.28 -9.61
CA ILE A 163 -10.82 12.17 -8.81
C ILE A 163 -9.71 12.89 -9.56
N GLU A 164 -9.45 12.50 -10.81
CA GLU A 164 -8.47 13.16 -11.69
C GLU A 164 -9.12 14.10 -12.72
N LYS A 165 -10.46 14.18 -12.77
CA LYS A 165 -11.21 14.92 -13.80
C LYS A 165 -12.25 15.88 -13.20
N PHE A 166 -11.97 16.47 -12.04
CA PHE A 166 -12.86 17.50 -11.50
C PHE A 166 -12.52 18.85 -12.15
N LEU A 167 -13.56 19.55 -12.63
CA LEU A 167 -13.48 20.90 -13.21
C LEU A 167 -13.68 21.98 -12.13
N ILE A 168 -13.49 21.62 -10.87
CA ILE A 168 -13.79 22.47 -9.73
C ILE A 168 -12.56 23.33 -9.43
N ASP A 169 -12.73 24.64 -9.56
CA ASP A 169 -11.72 25.62 -9.17
C ASP A 169 -11.94 26.06 -7.71
N GLY A 170 -10.85 26.16 -6.95
CA GLY A 170 -10.84 26.66 -5.57
C GLY A 170 -10.66 25.58 -4.49
N MET A 171 -9.69 25.82 -3.61
CA MET A 171 -9.32 24.88 -2.55
C MET A 171 -10.48 24.49 -1.61
N PRO A 172 -11.40 25.39 -1.20
CA PRO A 172 -12.54 25.01 -0.36
C PRO A 172 -13.46 23.98 -1.02
N ALA A 173 -13.77 24.17 -2.31
CA ALA A 173 -14.65 23.27 -3.04
C ALA A 173 -13.97 21.91 -3.27
N ILE A 174 -12.66 21.90 -3.56
CA ILE A 174 -11.86 20.66 -3.64
C ILE A 174 -11.91 19.90 -2.30
N ARG A 175 -11.71 20.59 -1.16
CA ARG A 175 -11.77 19.96 0.17
C ARG A 175 -13.14 19.36 0.48
N ALA A 176 -14.22 20.09 0.19
CA ALA A 176 -15.58 19.59 0.37
C ALA A 176 -15.84 18.36 -0.50
N TRP A 177 -15.34 18.36 -1.73
CA TRP A 177 -15.47 17.23 -2.63
C TRP A 177 -14.76 15.97 -2.13
N PHE A 178 -13.50 16.11 -1.69
CA PHE A 178 -12.77 15.00 -1.06
C PHE A 178 -13.46 14.50 0.21
N PHE A 179 -14.06 15.39 1.01
CA PHE A 179 -14.85 15.01 2.17
C PHE A 179 -16.04 14.11 1.79
N PHE A 180 -16.82 14.49 0.77
CA PHE A 180 -17.95 13.67 0.31
C PHE A 180 -17.50 12.32 -0.27
N ILE A 181 -16.38 12.29 -0.99
CA ILE A 181 -15.80 11.02 -1.47
C ILE A 181 -15.38 10.14 -0.29
N SER A 182 -14.72 10.70 0.72
CA SER A 182 -14.34 9.96 1.93
C SER A 182 -15.57 9.43 2.68
N LEU A 183 -16.65 10.21 2.75
CA LEU A 183 -17.91 9.78 3.35
C LEU A 183 -18.55 8.63 2.54
N ALA A 184 -18.64 8.78 1.21
CA ALA A 184 -19.17 7.74 0.33
C ALA A 184 -18.34 6.44 0.44
N PHE A 185 -17.02 6.55 0.44
CA PHE A 185 -16.13 5.39 0.58
C PHE A 185 -16.29 4.73 1.96
N SER A 186 -16.50 5.51 3.02
CA SER A 186 -16.77 4.99 4.37
C SER A 186 -18.09 4.22 4.45
N ILE A 187 -19.12 4.66 3.73
CA ILE A 187 -20.39 3.92 3.61
C ILE A 187 -20.17 2.59 2.87
N LEU A 188 -19.43 2.60 1.76
CA LEU A 188 -19.09 1.37 1.03
C LEU A 188 -18.31 0.38 1.91
N PHE A 189 -17.37 0.88 2.70
CA PHE A 189 -16.63 0.08 3.69
C PHE A 189 -17.57 -0.55 4.72
N LYS A 190 -18.53 0.22 5.26
CA LYS A 190 -19.54 -0.31 6.19
C LYS A 190 -20.43 -1.39 5.54
N ILE A 191 -20.83 -1.22 4.29
CA ILE A 191 -21.60 -2.22 3.55
C ILE A 191 -20.80 -3.52 3.39
N GLU A 192 -19.50 -3.44 3.13
CA GLU A 192 -18.63 -4.62 3.07
C GLU A 192 -18.61 -5.40 4.40
N CYS A 193 -18.73 -4.73 5.54
CA CYS A 193 -18.85 -5.38 6.85
C CYS A 193 -20.25 -5.99 7.12
N TRP A 194 -21.27 -5.63 6.35
CA TRP A 194 -22.64 -6.08 6.56
C TRP A 194 -22.94 -7.34 5.74
N GLY A 195 -22.68 -8.52 6.31
CA GLY A 195 -22.76 -9.80 5.61
C GLY A 195 -23.97 -9.97 4.67
N LYS A 196 -25.20 -9.87 5.19
CA LYS A 196 -26.43 -10.01 4.36
C LYS A 196 -26.53 -8.91 3.30
N ILE A 197 -26.31 -7.65 3.66
CA ILE A 197 -26.45 -6.53 2.71
C ILE A 197 -25.38 -6.63 1.60
N LEU A 198 -24.15 -7.01 1.94
CA LEU A 198 -23.09 -7.28 0.99
C LEU A 198 -23.50 -8.35 -0.01
N GLU A 199 -24.05 -9.48 0.45
CA GLU A 199 -24.52 -10.56 -0.44
C GLU A 199 -25.60 -10.06 -1.41
N TRP A 200 -26.57 -9.28 -0.92
CA TRP A 200 -27.59 -8.67 -1.76
C TRP A 200 -27.00 -7.69 -2.79
N MET A 201 -26.11 -6.80 -2.38
CA MET A 201 -25.43 -5.87 -3.29
C MET A 201 -24.61 -6.61 -4.35
N ILE A 202 -23.90 -7.68 -3.97
CA ILE A 202 -23.16 -8.50 -4.92
C ILE A 202 -24.11 -9.18 -5.90
N LYS A 203 -25.22 -9.78 -5.44
CA LYS A 203 -26.22 -10.41 -6.32
C LYS A 203 -26.83 -9.41 -7.30
N LEU A 204 -27.25 -8.24 -6.82
CA LEU A 204 -27.83 -7.16 -7.64
C LEU A 204 -26.82 -6.63 -8.67
N SER A 205 -25.52 -6.65 -8.36
CA SER A 205 -24.49 -6.19 -9.30
C SER A 205 -24.34 -7.05 -10.57
N GLN A 206 -25.08 -8.17 -10.66
CA GLN A 206 -24.99 -9.17 -11.74
C GLN A 206 -23.53 -9.49 -12.06
N PRO A 207 -22.79 -10.08 -11.10
CA PRO A 207 -21.36 -10.23 -11.21
C PRO A 207 -21.05 -11.28 -12.28
N PHE A 208 -20.25 -10.89 -13.28
CA PHE A 208 -19.70 -11.83 -14.25
C PHE A 208 -18.32 -12.31 -13.79
N GLY A 209 -18.02 -13.60 -13.99
CA GLY A 209 -16.71 -14.20 -13.69
C GLY A 209 -16.48 -14.60 -12.24
N LYS A 210 -15.21 -14.87 -11.88
CA LYS A 210 -14.79 -15.40 -10.58
C LYS A 210 -15.00 -14.41 -9.43
N ASP A 211 -14.97 -14.90 -8.19
CA ASP A 211 -14.95 -14.03 -7.02
C ASP A 211 -13.70 -13.15 -7.00
N VAL A 212 -13.87 -11.87 -6.69
CA VAL A 212 -12.80 -10.87 -6.70
C VAL A 212 -12.53 -10.41 -5.28
N LYS A 213 -11.24 -10.28 -4.93
CA LYS A 213 -10.84 -9.81 -3.59
C LYS A 213 -11.31 -8.39 -3.30
N PHE A 214 -11.27 -7.51 -4.31
CA PHE A 214 -11.67 -6.12 -4.16
C PHE A 214 -13.13 -5.92 -4.59
N LYS A 215 -14.06 -5.93 -3.63
CA LYS A 215 -15.53 -6.02 -3.88
C LYS A 215 -16.22 -4.68 -4.13
N TYR A 216 -15.56 -3.56 -3.87
CA TYR A 216 -16.15 -2.20 -3.93
C TYR A 216 -16.81 -1.84 -5.27
N TYR A 217 -16.25 -2.30 -6.40
CA TYR A 217 -16.89 -2.11 -7.71
C TYR A 217 -18.24 -2.82 -7.82
N ARG A 218 -18.36 -4.03 -7.25
CA ARG A 218 -19.62 -4.78 -7.21
C ARG A 218 -20.61 -4.14 -6.25
N ILE A 219 -20.15 -3.70 -5.08
CA ILE A 219 -21.00 -3.03 -4.09
C ILE A 219 -21.63 -1.77 -4.69
N ILE A 220 -20.84 -0.88 -5.29
CA ILE A 220 -21.38 0.37 -5.86
C ILE A 220 -22.29 0.11 -7.07
N ARG A 221 -22.01 -0.92 -7.88
CA ARG A 221 -22.91 -1.32 -8.96
C ARG A 221 -24.23 -1.84 -8.41
N GLY A 222 -24.19 -2.75 -7.44
CA GLY A 222 -25.39 -3.26 -6.77
C GLY A 222 -26.22 -2.16 -6.14
N LEU A 223 -25.58 -1.16 -5.52
CA LEU A 223 -26.25 0.01 -4.97
C LEU A 223 -26.95 0.85 -6.06
N LYS A 224 -26.30 1.03 -7.22
CA LYS A 224 -26.92 1.73 -8.36
C LYS A 224 -28.14 0.98 -8.89
N GLU A 225 -28.04 -0.34 -9.05
CA GLU A 225 -29.16 -1.18 -9.48
C GLU A 225 -30.29 -1.15 -8.45
N PHE A 226 -29.97 -1.21 -7.15
CA PHE A 226 -30.95 -1.09 -6.07
C PHE A 226 -31.73 0.23 -6.15
N LEU A 227 -31.04 1.36 -6.28
CA LEU A 227 -31.67 2.68 -6.39
C LEU A 227 -32.51 2.84 -7.66
N TYR A 228 -32.12 2.16 -8.75
CA TYR A 228 -32.89 2.14 -9.99
C TYR A 228 -34.19 1.33 -9.85
N LEU A 229 -34.14 0.18 -9.17
CA LEU A 229 -35.29 -0.69 -8.95
C LEU A 229 -36.24 -0.17 -7.86
N PHE A 230 -35.72 0.57 -6.88
CA PHE A 230 -36.47 1.18 -5.79
C PHE A 230 -36.22 2.70 -5.80
N PRO A 231 -36.79 3.43 -6.78
CA PRO A 231 -36.67 4.87 -6.79
C PRO A 231 -37.28 5.40 -5.50
N LEU A 232 -36.44 6.01 -4.67
CA LEU A 232 -36.94 6.81 -3.55
C LEU A 232 -37.90 7.83 -4.16
N SER A 233 -39.15 7.86 -3.69
CA SER A 233 -40.06 8.97 -3.98
C SER A 233 -39.25 10.25 -3.76
N PRO A 234 -39.20 11.20 -4.73
CA PRO A 234 -38.33 12.35 -4.60
C PRO A 234 -38.61 13.01 -3.25
N LEU A 235 -37.60 13.06 -2.39
CA LEU A 235 -37.67 13.85 -1.16
C LEU A 235 -38.12 15.24 -1.59
N PRO A 236 -39.22 15.78 -1.03
CA PRO A 236 -39.71 17.09 -1.45
C PRO A 236 -38.56 18.07 -1.27
N LEU A 237 -38.12 18.67 -2.39
CA LEU A 237 -37.11 19.72 -2.34
C LEU A 237 -37.65 20.81 -1.42
N PRO A 238 -36.85 21.29 -0.44
CA PRO A 238 -37.29 22.42 0.36
C PRO A 238 -37.61 23.57 -0.59
N ARG A 239 -38.84 24.08 -0.53
CA ARG A 239 -39.25 25.23 -1.35
C ARG A 239 -38.32 26.39 -1.00
N PRO A 240 -37.76 27.11 -1.98
CA PRO A 240 -37.05 28.34 -1.69
C PRO A 240 -38.01 29.30 -0.99
N THR A 241 -37.64 29.72 0.21
CA THR A 241 -38.21 30.90 0.90
C THR A 241 -37.67 32.17 0.29
#